data_AF-A0A3Q8WIP0-F1
#
_entry.id   AF-A0A3Q8WIP0-F1
#
_cell.length_a   1.000
_cell.length_b   1.000
_cell.length_c   1.000
_cell.angle_alpha   90.00
_cell.angle_beta   90.00
_cell.angle_gamma   90.00
#
_symmetry.space_group_name_H-M   'P 1'
#
loop_
_entity.id
_entity.type
_entity.pdbx_description
1 polymer ?
#
loop_
_entity_poly.entity_id
_entity_poly.type
_entity_poly.pdbx_seq_one_letter_code
_entity_poly.pdbx_strand_id
1 'polypeptide(L)'
;RISSERRKEKSRDAARSRRSKESEVFYELAHQLPLPHNVSSHLDKASVMRLTISYLRVRKLLDAGDLDVEDEMKAQMNCFYLKALDGFVMVLTDDGDMIYISDNVNKYMGLTQFELTGHSVFDFTHPCDHEEMREM
;
A
#
# COMPACT_ATOMS: atom_id res chain seq x y z
N ARG A 1 18.74 -34.54 29.91
CA ARG A 1 17.67 -33.59 30.32
C ARG A 1 18.16 -32.13 30.28
N ILE A 2 19.27 -31.78 30.96
CA ILE A 2 19.85 -30.41 30.93
C ILE A 2 20.31 -29.98 29.52
N SER A 3 20.86 -30.89 28.71
CA SER A 3 21.27 -30.61 27.32
C SER A 3 20.09 -30.20 26.41
N SER A 4 18.92 -30.80 26.58
CA SER A 4 17.73 -30.44 25.80
C SER A 4 17.14 -29.09 26.22
N GLU A 5 17.23 -28.72 27.50
CA GLU A 5 16.79 -27.41 27.99
C GLU A 5 17.65 -26.28 27.44
N ARG A 6 18.98 -26.43 27.50
CA ARG A 6 19.91 -25.45 26.91
C ARG A 6 19.72 -25.27 25.41
N ARG A 7 19.39 -26.34 24.68
CA ARG A 7 19.08 -26.24 23.24
C ARG A 7 17.77 -25.48 22.99
N LYS A 8 16.73 -25.73 23.79
CA LYS A 8 15.45 -25.01 23.72
C LYS A 8 15.62 -23.53 24.07
N GLU A 9 16.42 -23.22 25.08
CA GLU A 9 16.73 -21.85 25.50
C GLU A 9 17.42 -21.07 24.37
N LYS A 10 18.52 -21.60 23.81
CA LYS A 10 19.19 -21.00 22.65
C LYS A 10 18.24 -20.77 21.47
N SER A 11 17.38 -21.74 21.17
CA SER A 11 16.40 -21.61 20.08
C SER A 11 15.40 -20.49 20.35
N ARG A 12 15.00 -20.29 21.61
CA ARG A 12 14.05 -19.25 22.01
C ARG A 12 14.67 -17.86 21.90
N ASP A 13 15.92 -17.70 22.32
CA ASP A 13 16.64 -16.43 22.24
C ASP A 13 16.94 -16.05 20.79
N ALA A 14 17.34 -17.03 19.96
CA ALA A 14 17.49 -16.83 18.52
C ALA A 14 16.16 -16.42 17.85
N ALA A 15 15.05 -17.07 18.21
CA ALA A 15 13.73 -16.70 17.68
C ALA A 15 13.28 -15.30 18.14
N ARG A 16 13.59 -14.92 19.38
CA ARG A 16 13.32 -13.58 19.92
C ARG A 16 14.14 -12.53 19.16
N SER A 17 15.44 -12.73 19.01
CA SER A 17 16.33 -11.83 18.26
C SER A 17 15.86 -11.66 16.81
N ARG A 18 15.49 -12.77 16.15
CA ARG A 18 14.90 -12.72 14.79
C ARG A 18 13.63 -11.88 14.73
N ARG A 19 12.70 -12.06 15.66
CA ARG A 19 11.44 -11.29 15.73
C ARG A 19 11.68 -9.80 16.02
N SER A 20 12.64 -9.48 16.89
CA SER A 20 13.04 -8.10 17.15
C SER A 20 13.59 -7.44 15.88
N LYS A 21 14.49 -8.13 15.16
CA LYS A 21 15.04 -7.59 13.91
C LYS A 21 13.99 -7.46 12.81
N GLU A 22 13.09 -8.44 12.70
CA GLU A 22 11.96 -8.39 11.76
C GLU A 22 11.08 -7.16 12.02
N SER A 23 10.68 -6.91 13.27
CA SER A 23 9.86 -5.74 13.60
C SER A 23 10.58 -4.41 13.36
N GLU A 24 11.90 -4.34 13.61
CA GLU A 24 12.71 -3.16 13.29
C GLU A 24 12.71 -2.88 11.77
N VAL A 25 12.94 -3.90 10.95
CA VAL A 25 12.95 -3.74 9.48
C VAL A 25 11.57 -3.35 8.95
N PHE A 26 10.47 -3.90 9.50
CA PHE A 26 9.12 -3.47 9.13
C PHE A 26 8.85 -2.01 9.49
N TYR A 27 9.34 -1.55 10.64
CA TYR A 27 9.21 -0.17 11.07
C TYR A 27 9.99 0.76 10.12
N GLU A 28 11.25 0.43 9.81
CA GLU A 28 12.07 1.17 8.85
C GLU A 28 11.38 1.23 7.47
N LEU A 29 10.85 0.11 6.97
CA LEU A 29 10.14 0.07 5.70
C LEU A 29 8.91 0.97 5.70
N ALA A 30 8.12 0.96 6.77
CA ALA A 30 6.95 1.84 6.91
C ALA A 30 7.36 3.33 6.84
N HIS A 31 8.52 3.69 7.38
CA HIS A 31 9.03 5.08 7.35
C HIS A 31 9.50 5.52 5.96
N GLN A 32 9.82 4.58 5.07
CA GLN A 32 10.22 4.89 3.69
C GLN A 32 9.02 5.05 2.75
N LEU A 33 7.81 4.69 3.17
CA LEU A 33 6.61 4.90 2.37
C LEU A 33 6.31 6.40 2.21
N PRO A 34 5.74 6.84 1.07
CA PRO A 34 5.36 8.24 0.82
C PRO A 34 4.07 8.62 1.58
N LEU A 35 4.07 8.39 2.89
CA LEU A 35 2.94 8.62 3.78
C LEU A 35 3.37 9.53 4.93
N PRO A 36 2.47 10.37 5.45
CA PRO A 36 2.71 11.11 6.69
C PRO A 36 3.11 10.16 7.83
N HIS A 37 4.10 10.55 8.63
CA HIS A 37 4.64 9.71 9.72
C HIS A 37 3.56 9.27 10.73
N ASN A 38 2.56 10.12 11.00
CA ASN A 38 1.45 9.80 11.89
C ASN A 38 0.57 8.65 11.36
N VAL A 39 0.58 8.38 10.07
CA VAL A 39 -0.12 7.23 9.47
C VAL A 39 0.80 6.02 9.46
N SER A 40 2.02 6.16 8.93
CA SER A 40 2.94 5.03 8.75
C SER A 40 3.35 4.36 10.06
N SER A 41 3.43 5.11 11.17
CA SER A 41 3.77 4.56 12.49
C SER A 41 2.71 3.62 13.08
N HIS A 42 1.47 3.67 12.59
CA HIS A 42 0.34 2.88 13.11
C HIS A 42 -0.06 1.72 12.19
N LEU A 43 0.65 1.53 11.07
CA LEU A 43 0.38 0.45 10.14
C LEU A 43 0.75 -0.91 10.72
N ASP A 44 -0.09 -1.91 10.48
CA ASP A 44 0.27 -3.30 10.72
C ASP A 44 1.24 -3.82 9.63
N LYS A 45 1.93 -4.93 9.92
CA LYS A 45 2.95 -5.50 9.01
C LYS A 45 2.38 -5.88 7.64
N ALA A 46 1.13 -6.35 7.60
CA ALA A 46 0.48 -6.75 6.34
C ALA A 46 0.20 -5.53 5.46
N SER A 47 -0.28 -4.44 6.05
CA SER A 47 -0.55 -3.17 5.38
C SER A 47 0.75 -2.53 4.88
N VAL A 48 1.84 -2.57 5.67
CA VAL A 48 3.16 -2.15 5.18
C VAL A 48 3.53 -2.90 3.90
N MET A 49 3.41 -4.23 3.88
CA MET A 49 3.68 -5.02 2.67
C MET A 49 2.76 -4.63 1.50
N ARG A 50 1.44 -4.54 1.73
CA ARG A 50 0.46 -4.20 0.68
C ARG A 50 0.77 -2.84 0.04
N LEU A 51 1.03 -1.83 0.86
CA LEU A 51 1.34 -0.48 0.41
C LEU A 51 2.69 -0.43 -0.30
N THR A 52 3.73 -1.11 0.21
CA THR A 52 5.03 -1.21 -0.46
C THR A 52 4.91 -1.88 -1.84
N ILE A 53 4.22 -3.02 -1.93
CA ILE A 53 4.03 -3.75 -3.20
C ILE A 53 3.27 -2.87 -4.19
N SER A 54 2.18 -2.25 -3.76
CA SER A 54 1.35 -1.37 -4.59
C SER A 54 2.14 -0.17 -5.10
N TYR A 55 2.88 0.50 -4.21
CA TYR A 55 3.75 1.61 -4.58
C TYR A 55 4.80 1.23 -5.63
N LEU A 56 5.47 0.08 -5.44
CA LEU A 56 6.47 -0.40 -6.41
C LEU A 56 5.83 -0.76 -7.76
N ARG A 57 4.62 -1.35 -7.77
CA ARG A 57 3.88 -1.64 -9.00
C ARG A 57 3.51 -0.36 -9.76
N VAL A 58 2.99 0.65 -9.05
CA VAL A 58 2.67 1.97 -9.63
C VAL A 58 3.92 2.64 -10.18
N ARG A 59 5.01 2.67 -9.41
CA ARG A 59 6.29 3.22 -9.88
C ARG A 59 6.74 2.51 -11.15
N LYS A 60 6.70 1.18 -11.20
CA LYS A 60 7.06 0.40 -12.40
C LYS A 60 6.16 0.71 -13.60
N LEU A 61 4.87 0.94 -13.38
CA LEU A 61 3.93 1.33 -14.43
C LEU A 61 4.24 2.72 -14.99
N LEU A 62 4.61 3.67 -14.12
CA LEU A 62 4.90 5.06 -14.48
C LEU A 62 6.31 5.25 -15.06
N ASP A 63 7.30 4.47 -14.61
CA ASP A 63 8.70 4.49 -15.09
C ASP A 63 8.83 3.95 -16.54
N ALA A 64 7.76 3.38 -17.09
CA ALA A 64 7.64 3.06 -18.51
C ALA A 64 7.36 4.30 -19.39
N GLY A 65 7.10 5.45 -18.78
CA GLY A 65 6.92 6.74 -19.44
C GLY A 65 8.03 7.73 -19.10
N ASP A 66 8.46 8.51 -20.10
CA ASP A 66 9.39 9.63 -19.94
C ASP A 66 8.68 10.70 -19.09
N LEU A 67 8.95 10.74 -17.78
CA LEU A 67 8.43 11.79 -16.92
C LEU A 67 9.26 13.05 -17.17
N ASP A 68 8.84 13.82 -18.18
CA ASP A 68 9.36 15.15 -18.47
C ASP A 68 9.46 16.00 -17.19
N VAL A 69 10.50 16.83 -17.12
CA VAL A 69 10.66 17.82 -16.04
C VAL A 69 9.39 18.68 -15.99
N GLU A 70 8.59 18.51 -14.93
CA GLU A 70 7.34 19.26 -14.77
C GLU A 70 7.65 20.74 -14.49
N ASP A 71 7.10 21.62 -15.33
CA ASP A 71 7.10 23.07 -15.12
C ASP A 71 6.37 23.40 -13.79
N GLU A 72 6.88 24.36 -13.02
CA GLU A 72 6.31 24.75 -11.71
C GLU A 72 4.82 25.14 -11.83
N MET A 73 4.44 25.74 -12.96
CA MET A 73 3.05 26.10 -13.23
C MET A 73 2.16 24.88 -13.49
N LYS A 74 2.69 23.82 -14.11
CA LYS A 74 2.00 22.53 -14.23
C LYS A 74 1.84 21.86 -12.87
N ALA A 75 2.87 21.86 -12.03
CA ALA A 75 2.81 21.30 -10.69
C ALA A 75 1.73 22.00 -9.82
N GLN A 76 1.60 23.33 -9.92
CA GLN A 76 0.53 24.07 -9.25
C GLN A 76 -0.86 23.74 -9.82
N MET A 77 -0.99 23.58 -11.14
CA MET A 77 -2.24 23.18 -11.76
C MET A 77 -2.67 21.75 -11.41
N ASN A 78 -1.71 20.84 -11.21
CA ASN A 78 -1.98 19.42 -10.98
C ASN A 78 -2.91 19.18 -9.78
N CYS A 79 -2.83 20.03 -8.74
CA CYS A 79 -3.71 19.90 -7.57
C CYS A 79 -5.18 20.26 -7.85
N PHE A 80 -5.49 20.97 -8.94
CA PHE A 80 -6.86 21.31 -9.33
C PHE A 80 -7.54 20.18 -10.11
N TYR A 81 -6.81 19.31 -10.81
CA TYR A 81 -7.43 18.21 -11.56
C TYR A 81 -8.22 17.27 -10.65
N LEU A 82 -7.62 16.85 -9.53
CA LEU A 82 -8.32 16.01 -8.54
C LEU A 82 -9.47 16.75 -7.82
N LYS A 83 -9.40 18.08 -7.71
CA LYS A 83 -10.48 18.89 -7.11
C LYS A 83 -11.66 19.09 -8.06
N ALA A 84 -11.38 19.17 -9.37
CA ALA A 84 -12.38 19.29 -10.41
C ALA A 84 -13.07 17.95 -10.72
N LEU A 85 -12.42 16.83 -10.41
CA LEU A 85 -12.98 15.49 -10.56
C LEU A 85 -14.11 15.23 -9.56
N ASP A 86 -15.32 14.97 -10.06
CA ASP A 86 -16.45 14.48 -9.25
C ASP A 86 -16.40 12.94 -9.11
N GLY A 87 -15.33 12.48 -8.46
CA GLY A 87 -15.05 11.08 -8.25
C GLY A 87 -13.62 10.91 -7.73
N PHE A 88 -13.10 9.70 -7.85
CA PHE A 88 -11.73 9.36 -7.48
C PHE A 88 -11.09 8.51 -8.58
N VAL A 89 -9.76 8.48 -8.61
CA VAL A 89 -8.98 7.69 -9.55
C VAL A 89 -8.65 6.35 -8.88
N MET A 90 -8.75 5.27 -9.64
CA MET A 90 -8.35 3.93 -9.25
C MET A 90 -7.51 3.31 -10.37
N VAL A 91 -6.45 2.58 -10.00
CA VAL A 91 -5.65 1.77 -10.92
C VAL A 91 -5.71 0.33 -10.44
N LEU A 92 -6.12 -0.55 -11.35
CA LEU A 92 -6.24 -1.98 -11.13
C LEU A 92 -5.15 -2.74 -11.89
N THR A 93 -4.76 -3.90 -11.38
CA THR A 93 -4.08 -4.93 -12.18
C THR A 93 -5.11 -5.79 -12.91
N ASP A 94 -4.66 -6.60 -13.87
CA ASP A 94 -5.48 -7.61 -14.55
C ASP A 94 -6.16 -8.59 -13.56
N ASP A 95 -5.53 -8.87 -12.42
CA ASP A 95 -6.09 -9.71 -11.34
C ASP A 95 -7.12 -8.96 -10.45
N GLY A 96 -7.34 -7.67 -10.67
CA GLY A 96 -8.24 -6.83 -9.88
C GLY A 96 -7.64 -6.26 -8.58
N ASP A 97 -6.32 -6.27 -8.40
CA ASP A 97 -5.67 -5.62 -7.25
C ASP A 97 -5.68 -4.09 -7.42
N MET A 98 -6.18 -3.36 -6.43
CA MET A 98 -6.17 -1.90 -6.39
C MET A 98 -4.78 -1.35 -6.05
N ILE A 99 -3.92 -1.15 -7.04
CA ILE A 99 -2.53 -0.72 -6.82
C ILE A 99 -2.37 0.79 -6.59
N TYR A 100 -3.36 1.60 -6.99
CA TYR A 100 -3.43 3.02 -6.64
C TYR A 100 -4.89 3.45 -6.51
N ILE A 101 -5.16 4.31 -5.53
CA ILE A 101 -6.42 5.02 -5.38
C ILE A 101 -6.10 6.45 -4.98
N SER A 102 -6.80 7.47 -5.48
CA SER A 102 -6.55 8.86 -5.09
C SER A 102 -7.06 9.18 -3.69
N ASP A 103 -6.40 10.11 -3.00
CA ASP A 103 -6.67 10.47 -1.60
C ASP A 103 -8.11 10.95 -1.34
N ASN A 104 -8.78 11.47 -2.37
CA ASN A 104 -10.16 11.97 -2.29
C ASN A 104 -11.24 10.86 -2.26
N VAL A 105 -10.86 9.58 -2.32
CA VAL A 105 -11.79 8.44 -2.21
C VAL A 105 -12.62 8.47 -0.92
N ASN A 106 -12.04 8.98 0.17
CA ASN A 106 -12.71 9.07 1.47
C ASN A 106 -13.98 9.92 1.44
N LYS A 107 -14.05 10.92 0.54
CA LYS A 107 -15.22 11.78 0.35
C LYS A 107 -16.41 11.01 -0.22
N TYR A 108 -16.15 9.95 -0.98
CA TYR A 108 -17.17 9.20 -1.71
C TYR A 108 -17.49 7.85 -1.05
N MET A 109 -16.48 7.14 -0.56
CA MET A 109 -16.61 5.78 -0.01
C MET A 109 -16.53 5.72 1.52
N GLY A 110 -16.09 6.79 2.19
CA GLY A 110 -15.85 6.80 3.65
C GLY A 110 -14.61 6.03 4.11
N LEU A 111 -13.92 5.34 3.19
CA LEU A 111 -12.67 4.61 3.43
C LEU A 111 -11.47 5.44 2.97
N THR A 112 -10.34 5.26 3.64
CA THR A 112 -9.10 5.95 3.29
C THR A 112 -8.33 5.22 2.19
N GLN A 113 -7.45 5.93 1.49
CA GLN A 113 -6.59 5.36 0.46
C GLN A 113 -5.78 4.15 0.98
N PHE A 114 -5.18 4.25 2.18
CA PHE A 114 -4.33 3.19 2.72
C PHE A 114 -5.10 1.98 3.26
N GLU A 115 -6.40 2.13 3.56
CA GLU A 115 -7.28 1.00 3.86
C GLU A 115 -7.57 0.16 2.62
N LEU A 116 -7.68 0.81 1.46
CA LEU A 116 -8.06 0.17 0.19
C LEU A 116 -6.86 -0.32 -0.63
N THR A 117 -5.78 0.44 -0.67
CA THR A 117 -4.64 0.19 -1.56
C THR A 117 -4.01 -1.18 -1.28
N GLY A 118 -3.83 -1.97 -2.34
CA GLY A 118 -3.26 -3.30 -2.33
C GLY A 118 -4.25 -4.42 -1.98
N HIS A 119 -5.55 -4.14 -1.88
CA HIS A 119 -6.59 -5.16 -1.80
C HIS A 119 -7.23 -5.43 -3.15
N SER A 120 -7.95 -6.54 -3.24
CA SER A 120 -8.77 -6.85 -4.41
C SER A 120 -9.99 -5.94 -4.47
N VAL A 121 -10.31 -5.41 -5.64
CA VAL A 121 -11.52 -4.61 -5.87
C VAL A 121 -12.79 -5.41 -5.53
N PHE A 122 -12.75 -6.73 -5.71
CA PHE A 122 -13.87 -7.63 -5.43
C PHE A 122 -14.25 -7.73 -3.94
N ASP A 123 -13.35 -7.34 -3.03
CA ASP A 123 -13.64 -7.26 -1.59
C ASP A 123 -14.55 -6.05 -1.26
N PHE A 124 -14.65 -5.07 -2.16
CA PHE A 124 -15.35 -3.81 -1.95
C PHE A 124 -16.50 -3.56 -2.93
N THR A 125 -16.61 -4.36 -3.99
CA THR A 125 -17.70 -4.28 -4.97
C THR A 125 -18.78 -5.34 -4.70
N HIS A 126 -20.00 -5.04 -5.14
CA HIS A 126 -21.12 -5.95 -4.95
C HIS A 126 -20.94 -7.23 -5.81
N PRO A 127 -21.23 -8.44 -5.27
CA PRO A 127 -20.99 -9.69 -6.00
C PRO A 127 -21.70 -9.83 -7.34
N CYS A 128 -22.85 -9.18 -7.53
CA CYS A 128 -23.56 -9.19 -8.82
C CYS A 128 -22.78 -8.48 -9.93
N ASP A 129 -21.85 -7.59 -9.58
CA ASP A 129 -21.13 -6.75 -10.53
C ASP A 129 -19.74 -7.33 -10.83
N HIS A 130 -19.37 -8.45 -10.18
CA HIS A 130 -18.03 -9.05 -10.31
C HIS A 130 -17.76 -9.60 -11.71
N GLU A 131 -18.79 -10.08 -12.40
CA GLU A 131 -18.65 -10.58 -13.78
C GLU A 131 -18.33 -9.43 -14.74
N GLU A 132 -19.09 -8.33 -14.66
CA GLU A 132 -18.85 -7.12 -15.45
C GLU A 132 -17.46 -6.53 -15.19
N MET A 133 -17.04 -6.48 -13.92
CA MET A 133 -15.70 -5.99 -13.55
C MET A 133 -14.55 -6.86 -14.07
N ARG A 134 -14.78 -8.15 -14.36
CA ARG A 134 -13.76 -9.04 -14.98
C ARG A 134 -13.69 -8.92 -16.49
N GLU A 135 -14.71 -8.32 -17.11
CA GLU A 135 -14.78 -8.09 -18.55
C GLU A 135 -14.15 -6.75 -18.97
N MET A 136 -13.80 -5.89 -18.00
CA MET A 136 -13.04 -4.64 -18.21
C MET A 136 -11.57 -4.90 -18.59
#